data_AF-A0A2V8AAP7-F1
#
_entry.id   AF-A0A2V8AAP7-F1
#
_cell.length_a   1.000
_cell.length_b   1.000
_cell.length_c   1.000
_cell.angle_alpha   90.00
_cell.angle_beta   90.00
_cell.angle_gamma   90.00
#
_symmetry.space_group_name_H-M   'P 1'
#
loop_
_entity.id
_entity.type
_entity.pdbx_description
1 polymer ?
#
loop_
_entity_poly.entity_id
_entity_poly.type
_entity_poly.pdbx_seq_one_letter_code
_entity_poly.pdbx_strand_id
1 'polypeptide(L)' 'MDRRIAVARAKLGRRLVILGHHYQRDEVIKFADYTGDSYKLAGQVSRHPDADFIVFCGVHFMAES' A
#
# COMPACT_ATOMS: atom_id res chain seq x y z
N MET A 1 16.08 -4.11 -7.56
CA MET A 1 14.67 -4.35 -7.19
C MET A 1 13.84 -3.08 -7.39
N ASP A 2 14.27 -1.96 -6.84
CA ASP A 2 13.60 -0.65 -6.85
C ASP A 2 13.11 -0.19 -8.23
N ARG A 3 13.94 -0.31 -9.28
CA ARG A 3 13.54 0.07 -10.65
C ARG A 3 12.33 -0.71 -11.17
N ARG A 4 12.20 -1.99 -10.82
CA ARG A 4 11.04 -2.81 -11.23
C ARG A 4 9.76 -2.34 -10.54
N ILE A 5 9.85 -2.03 -9.24
CA ILE A 5 8.72 -1.52 -8.44
C ILE A 5 8.30 -0.14 -8.97
N ALA A 6 9.26 0.74 -9.24
CA ALA A 6 8.99 2.07 -9.78
C ALA A 6 8.29 2.00 -11.15
N VAL A 7 8.76 1.14 -12.06
CA VAL A 7 8.12 0.94 -13.37
C VAL A 7 6.70 0.38 -13.22
N ALA A 8 6.48 -0.57 -12.31
CA ALA A 8 5.15 -1.11 -12.06
C ALA A 8 4.19 -0.04 -11.50
N ARG A 9 4.64 0.76 -10.51
CA ARG A 9 3.87 1.88 -9.96
C ARG A 9 3.53 2.90 -11.03
N ALA A 10 4.49 3.28 -11.88
CA ALA A 10 4.25 4.23 -12.97
C ALA A 10 3.23 3.70 -13.99
N LYS A 11 3.26 2.40 -14.30
CA LYS A 11 2.31 1.78 -15.23
C LYS A 11 0.88 1.71 -14.66
N LEU A 12 0.74 1.49 -13.36
CA LEU A 12 -0.55 1.35 -12.70
C LEU A 12 -1.14 2.70 -12.27
N GLY A 13 -0.29 3.69 -11.98
CA GLY A 13 -0.70 5.04 -11.64
C GLY A 13 -1.71 5.06 -10.48
N ARG A 14 -2.81 5.80 -10.66
CA ARG A 14 -3.90 5.93 -9.67
C ARG A 14 -4.66 4.64 -9.38
N ARG A 15 -4.51 3.60 -10.22
CA ARG A 15 -5.19 2.31 -10.06
C ARG A 15 -4.54 1.43 -8.99
N LEU A 16 -3.40 1.85 -8.43
CA LEU A 16 -2.68 1.14 -7.39
C LEU A 16 -2.55 2.01 -6.14
N VAL A 17 -2.84 1.41 -4.99
CA VAL A 17 -2.56 1.96 -3.66
C VAL A 17 -1.75 0.95 -2.86
N ILE A 18 -0.66 1.40 -2.23
CA ILE A 18 0.21 0.59 -1.39
C ILE A 18 0.10 1.06 0.06
N LEU A 19 -0.33 0.18 0.95
CA LEU A 19 -0.52 0.43 2.37
C LEU A 19 0.58 -0.25 3.17
N GLY A 20 1.31 0.50 4.00
CA GLY A 20 2.43 -0.03 4.81
C GLY A 20 2.16 0.06 6.31
N HIS A 21 2.17 -1.08 7.01
CA HIS A 21 2.09 -1.06 8.46
C HIS A 21 3.37 -0.52 9.09
N HIS A 22 3.28 0.21 10.21
CA HIS A 22 4.45 0.82 10.88
C HIS A 22 5.54 -0.16 11.33
N TYR A 23 5.24 -1.46 11.40
CA TYR A 23 6.23 -2.50 11.70
C TYR A 23 7.00 -3.02 10.48
N GLN A 24 6.74 -2.50 9.28
CA GLN A 24 7.52 -2.85 8.09
C GLN A 24 8.89 -2.20 8.10
N ARG A 25 9.85 -2.84 7.43
CA ARG A 25 11.19 -2.28 7.22
C ARG A 25 11.12 -1.05 6.31
N ASP A 26 12.06 -0.12 6.49
CA ASP A 26 12.16 1.10 5.67
C ASP A 26 12.23 0.82 4.16
N GLU A 27 12.85 -0.31 3.78
CA GLU A 27 12.93 -0.77 2.39
C GLU A 27 11.57 -1.08 1.75
N VAL A 28 10.55 -1.35 2.57
CA VAL A 28 9.16 -1.56 2.14
C VAL A 28 8.39 -0.24 2.24
N ILE A 29 8.54 0.46 3.37
CA ILE A 29 7.84 1.73 3.65
C ILE A 29 8.15 2.80 2.61
N LYS A 30 9.37 2.85 2.06
CA LYS A 30 9.73 3.80 0.99
C LYS A 30 8.86 3.70 -0.27
N PHE A 31 8.12 2.60 -0.45
CA PHE A 31 7.19 2.41 -1.56
C PHE A 31 5.72 2.54 -1.17
N ALA A 32 5.39 2.65 0.13
CA ALA A 32 4.03 2.80 0.59
C ALA A 32 3.51 4.21 0.30
N ASP A 33 2.27 4.30 -0.18
CA ASP A 33 1.57 5.58 -0.34
C ASP A 33 1.07 6.09 1.01
N TYR A 34 0.70 5.16 1.90
CA TYR A 34 0.23 5.45 3.24
C TYR A 34 0.88 4.55 4.27
N THR A 35 1.18 5.12 5.44
CA THR A 35 1.69 4.38 6.59
C THR A 35 0.82 4.59 7.83
N GLY A 36 0.57 3.51 8.57
CA GLY A 36 -0.36 3.55 9.70
C GLY A 36 -0.42 2.26 10.50
N ASP A 37 -1.22 2.30 11.57
CA ASP A 37 -1.83 1.13 12.17
C ASP A 37 -2.98 0.58 11.29
N SER A 38 -3.57 -0.56 11.68
CA SER A 38 -4.66 -1.19 10.94
C SER A 38 -5.85 -0.26 10.71
N TYR A 39 -6.27 0.49 11.73
CA TYR A 39 -7.47 1.33 11.67
C TYR A 39 -7.30 2.47 10.67
N LYS A 40 -6.15 3.15 10.71
CA LYS A 40 -5.83 4.22 9.76
C LYS A 40 -5.77 3.70 8.33
N LEU A 41 -5.18 2.52 8.12
CA LEU A 41 -5.00 1.93 6.80
C LEU A 41 -6.32 1.42 6.19
N ALA A 42 -7.19 0.79 6.99
CA ALA A 42 -8.52 0.39 6.54
C ALA A 42 -9.34 1.59 6.02
N GLY A 43 -9.25 2.72 6.72
CA GLY A 43 -9.90 3.97 6.29
C GLY A 43 -9.34 4.59 5.01
N GLN A 44 -8.11 4.24 4.57
CA GLN A 44 -7.57 4.73 3.30
C GLN A 44 -8.22 4.05 2.11
N VAL A 45 -8.55 2.76 2.21
CA VAL A 45 -9.13 1.98 1.12
C VAL A 45 -10.37 2.67 0.54
N SER A 46 -11.31 3.06 1.41
CA SER A 46 -12.55 3.75 1.01
C SER A 46 -12.34 5.14 0.39
N ARG A 47 -11.15 5.74 0.53
CA ARG A 47 -10.81 7.06 -0.03
C ARG A 47 -10.25 6.98 -1.44
N HIS A 48 -10.01 5.77 -1.97
CA HIS A 48 -9.47 5.54 -3.31
C HIS A 48 -10.43 4.72 -4.17
N PRO A 49 -11.57 5.31 -4.59
CA PRO A 49 -12.57 4.60 -5.41
C PRO A 49 -12.06 4.20 -6.79
N ASP A 50 -11.00 4.84 -7.30
CA ASP A 50 -10.38 4.54 -8.60
C ASP A 50 -9.27 3.48 -8.52
N ALA A 51 -8.99 2.94 -7.32
CA ALA A 51 -7.96 1.94 -7.13
C ALA A 51 -8.49 0.54 -7.45
N ASP A 52 -7.97 -0.05 -8.53
CA ASP A 52 -8.24 -1.45 -8.88
C ASP A 52 -7.40 -2.43 -8.04
N PHE A 53 -6.28 -1.95 -7.49
CA PHE A 53 -5.31 -2.76 -6.78
C PHE A 53 -4.92 -2.14 -5.46
N ILE A 54 -5.01 -2.93 -4.39
CA ILE A 54 -4.58 -2.58 -3.05
C ILE A 54 -3.51 -3.58 -2.63
N VAL A 55 -2.30 -3.10 -2.38
CA VAL A 55 -1.19 -3.91 -1.89
C VAL A 55 -0.99 -3.59 -0.41
N PHE A 56 -1.33 -4.53 0.45
CA PHE A 56 -1.17 -4.39 1.90
C PHE A 56 0.16 -5.01 2.36
N CYS A 57 1.12 -4.16 2.70
CA CYS A 57 2.39 -4.54 3.31
C CYS A 57 2.23 -4.65 4.83
N GLY A 58 1.72 -5.80 5.28
CA GLY A 58 1.48 -6.12 6.68
C GLY A 58 1.38 -7.62 6.89
N VAL A 59 0.55 -8.04 7.85
CA VAL A 59 0.23 -9.46 8.09
C VAL A 59 -1.20 -9.77 7.63
N HIS A 60 -1.47 -11.04 7.36
CA HIS A 60 -2.65 -11.48 6.61
C HIS A 60 -3.98 -10.98 7.18
N PHE A 61 -4.21 -11.12 8.48
CA PHE A 61 -5.48 -10.72 9.12
C PHE A 61 -5.78 -9.22 9.03
N MET A 62 -4.75 -8.38 8.88
CA MET A 62 -4.95 -6.93 8.76
C MET A 62 -5.48 -6.53 7.38
N ALA A 63 -5.27 -7.36 6.37
CA ALA A 63 -5.74 -7.10 5.01
C ALA A 63 -7.22 -7.49 4.81
N GLU A 64 -7.81 -8.23 5.76
CA GLU A 64 -9.22 -8.66 5.73
C GLU A 64 -10.17 -7.66 6.41
N SER A 65 -9.64 -6.61 7.07
CA SER A 65 -10.40 -5.65 7.90
C SER A 65 -10.87 -4.41 7.16
#